data_AF-A0A8H7ZPQ7-F1
#
_entry.id   AF-A0A8H7ZPQ7-F1
#
_cell.length_a   1.000
_cell.length_b   1.000
_cell.length_c   1.000
_cell.angle_alpha   90.00
_cell.angle_beta   90.00
_cell.angle_gamma   90.00
#
_symmetry.space_group_name_H-M   'P 1'
#
loop_
_entity.id
_entity.type
_entity.pdbx_description
1 polymer ?
#
loop_
_entity_poly.entity_id
_entity_poly.type
_entity_poly.pdbx_seq_one_letter_code
_entity_poly.pdbx_strand_id
1 'polypeptide(L)'
;MAYLGRKTGNVLPAIFQKHLTGHPKGAAAAWMLNGVLQVLETGLIPGNRNLDNVDPKLRDFKYILYPSHSIQTDGVRAGLLKSFGFGQAGAEILVIHPEYLFGALEDDVFRDYVARRDERQKRTYRYYHEMFTGEMPFVRVKSAAPYTAKQQSDVYLNLLARASYDKGAGSWSFAQPEMARTTPGDVAVTRALTEASKRLGLVTDSRGIGIDVELCSEFPIDDGAFVERNFTEAERTYCRQSSDPLASFCGRLAGKEAVVKAVNGAAGRDVWARGPSGLPPILKEIEILRESGRAPAVRFHGAAETVVENLDIKSIKVAISHSGAYSVSVATVVPEGRE
;
A
#
# COMPACT_ATOMS: atom_id res chain seq x y z
N MET A 1 11.49 25.50 22.35
CA MET A 1 10.52 26.34 21.62
C MET A 1 11.11 27.65 21.13
N ALA A 2 11.70 28.50 21.99
CA ALA A 2 12.38 29.73 21.56
C ALA A 2 13.44 29.47 20.47
N TYR A 3 14.31 28.49 20.70
CA TYR A 3 15.34 28.08 19.74
C TYR A 3 14.79 27.60 18.39
N LEU A 4 13.61 26.96 18.40
CA LEU A 4 12.94 26.47 17.19
C LEU A 4 12.13 27.58 16.48
N GLY A 5 12.20 28.84 16.94
CA GLY A 5 11.49 29.95 16.32
C GLY A 5 9.97 29.89 16.46
N ARG A 6 9.43 29.28 17.53
CA ARG A 6 7.97 29.25 17.77
C ARG A 6 7.41 30.68 17.76
N LYS A 7 6.35 30.92 16.99
CA LYS A 7 5.70 32.24 16.87
C LYS A 7 5.26 32.76 18.25
N THR A 8 5.57 34.01 18.56
CA THR A 8 5.09 34.70 19.78
C THR A 8 3.57 34.69 19.86
N GLY A 9 3.03 34.37 21.03
CA GLY A 9 1.58 34.20 21.27
C GLY A 9 1.03 32.81 20.91
N ASN A 10 1.77 31.99 20.14
CA ASN A 10 1.39 30.61 19.87
C ASN A 10 1.91 29.67 20.96
N VAL A 11 1.22 29.71 22.11
CA VAL A 11 1.55 29.00 23.34
C VAL A 11 1.19 27.50 23.28
N LEU A 12 1.83 26.72 24.15
CA LEU A 12 1.56 25.29 24.37
C LEU A 12 0.79 25.12 25.68
N PRO A 13 -0.47 24.67 25.66
CA PRO A 13 -1.20 24.29 26.86
C PRO A 13 -0.53 23.10 27.55
N ALA A 14 -0.08 23.28 28.79
CA ALA A 14 0.56 22.24 29.58
C ALA A 14 -0.47 21.41 30.37
N ILE A 15 -0.38 20.09 30.25
CA ILE A 15 -1.23 19.15 30.97
C ILE A 15 -0.43 18.53 32.13
N PHE A 16 -0.90 18.74 33.35
CA PHE A 16 -0.29 18.18 34.56
C PHE A 16 -1.12 17.01 35.11
N GLN A 17 -1.17 15.90 34.38
CA GLN A 17 -2.02 14.74 34.72
C GLN A 17 -1.80 14.21 36.16
N LYS A 18 -0.58 14.35 36.68
CA LYS A 18 -0.22 13.90 38.03
C LYS A 18 -0.99 14.60 39.15
N HIS A 19 -1.66 15.73 38.89
CA HIS A 19 -2.55 16.34 39.88
C HIS A 19 -3.71 15.42 40.28
N LEU A 20 -4.15 14.56 39.36
CA LEU A 20 -5.24 13.60 39.58
C LEU A 20 -4.71 12.20 39.92
N THR A 21 -3.68 11.75 39.21
CA THR A 21 -3.21 10.35 39.28
C THR A 21 -2.07 10.12 40.28
N GLY A 22 -1.50 11.20 40.84
CA GLY A 22 -0.26 11.13 41.60
C GLY A 22 0.94 10.74 40.73
N HIS A 23 2.05 10.32 41.37
CA HIS A 23 3.24 9.86 40.65
C HIS A 23 3.46 8.34 40.80
N PRO A 24 3.21 7.55 39.73
CA PRO A 24 3.37 6.08 39.75
C PRO A 24 4.79 5.62 39.33
N LYS A 25 5.79 6.49 39.40
CA LYS A 25 7.20 6.20 39.07
C LYS A 25 7.31 5.71 37.62
N GLY A 26 7.63 4.44 37.39
CA GLY A 26 7.87 3.87 36.07
C GLY A 26 6.69 4.02 35.10
N ALA A 27 5.44 3.90 35.59
CA ALA A 27 4.26 3.99 34.72
C ALA A 27 3.87 5.43 34.34
N ALA A 28 4.55 6.44 34.87
CA ALA A 28 4.12 7.84 34.74
C ALA A 28 4.06 8.30 33.27
N ALA A 29 5.08 7.97 32.49
CA ALA A 29 5.13 8.33 31.07
C ALA A 29 4.07 7.58 30.24
N ALA A 30 3.75 6.33 30.60
CA ALA A 30 2.71 5.56 29.91
C ALA A 30 1.31 6.16 30.13
N TRP A 31 0.99 6.61 31.35
CA TRP A 31 -0.28 7.28 31.62
C TRP A 31 -0.39 8.64 30.92
N MET A 32 0.72 9.38 30.86
CA MET A 32 0.80 10.63 30.11
C MET A 32 0.59 10.38 28.61
N LEU A 33 1.20 9.33 28.06
CA LEU A 33 1.01 8.93 26.66
C LEU A 33 -0.46 8.60 26.37
N ASN A 34 -1.11 7.79 27.21
CA ASN A 34 -2.54 7.50 27.06
C ASN A 34 -3.40 8.78 27.08
N GLY A 35 -3.08 9.72 27.98
CA GLY A 35 -3.76 11.01 28.04
C GLY A 35 -3.56 11.84 26.77
N VAL A 36 -2.34 11.87 26.22
CA VAL A 36 -2.06 12.57 24.96
C VAL A 36 -2.82 11.94 23.80
N LEU A 37 -2.91 10.62 23.71
CA LEU A 37 -3.71 9.94 22.68
C LEU A 37 -5.19 10.33 22.76
N GLN A 38 -5.75 10.40 23.97
CA GLN A 38 -7.13 10.86 24.19
C GLN A 38 -7.33 12.34 23.81
N VAL A 39 -6.36 13.21 24.10
CA VAL A 39 -6.39 14.62 23.71
C VAL A 39 -6.40 14.75 22.18
N LEU A 40 -5.56 13.97 21.49
CA LEU A 40 -5.50 13.97 20.03
C LEU A 40 -6.84 13.51 19.44
N GLU A 41 -7.44 12.45 19.98
CA GLU A 41 -8.73 11.91 19.50
C GLU A 41 -9.92 12.85 19.75
N THR A 42 -9.95 13.53 20.90
CA THR A 42 -11.13 14.31 21.34
C THR A 42 -11.00 15.82 21.12
N GLY A 43 -9.79 16.33 20.91
CA GLY A 43 -9.50 17.77 20.92
C GLY A 43 -9.66 18.42 22.31
N LEU A 44 -9.91 17.64 23.37
CA LEU A 44 -10.10 18.17 24.72
C LEU A 44 -8.76 18.24 25.45
N ILE A 45 -8.33 19.44 25.81
CA ILE A 45 -7.14 19.67 26.63
C ILE A 45 -7.57 19.75 28.10
N PRO A 46 -7.23 18.75 28.95
CA PRO A 46 -7.60 18.77 30.36
C PRO A 46 -6.81 19.81 31.16
N GLY A 47 -7.52 20.63 31.92
CA GLY A 47 -6.92 21.56 32.87
C GLY A 47 -6.47 20.89 34.16
N ASN A 48 -5.50 21.50 34.84
CA ASN A 48 -5.10 21.09 36.19
C ASN A 48 -6.09 21.69 37.21
N ARG A 49 -7.03 20.89 37.71
CA ARG A 49 -8.07 21.37 38.64
C ARG A 49 -7.53 21.77 40.01
N ASN A 50 -6.32 21.32 40.36
CA ASN A 50 -5.65 21.71 41.61
C ASN A 50 -4.73 22.92 41.42
N LEU A 51 -4.72 23.56 40.25
CA LEU A 51 -3.96 24.78 39.99
C LEU A 51 -4.72 25.99 40.52
N ASP A 52 -4.58 26.23 41.82
CA ASP A 52 -5.15 27.37 42.54
C ASP A 52 -4.47 28.70 42.14
N ASN A 53 -3.13 28.69 42.06
CA ASN A 53 -2.35 29.83 41.61
C ASN A 53 -1.07 29.37 40.89
N VAL A 54 -0.68 30.08 39.83
CA VAL A 54 0.56 29.80 39.10
C VAL A 54 1.73 30.52 39.78
N ASP A 55 2.83 29.82 40.03
CA ASP A 55 4.06 30.42 40.59
C ASP A 55 4.53 31.58 39.67
N PRO A 56 4.74 32.81 40.21
CA PRO A 56 5.21 33.96 39.44
C PRO A 56 6.46 33.70 38.60
N LYS A 57 7.37 32.81 39.03
CA LYS A 57 8.58 32.43 38.28
C LYS A 57 8.25 31.77 36.95
N LEU A 58 7.11 31.09 36.83
CA LEU A 58 6.72 30.42 35.59
C LEU A 58 6.30 31.40 34.49
N ARG A 59 6.12 32.70 34.81
CA ARG A 59 5.83 33.77 33.85
C ARG A 59 6.97 33.98 32.85
N ASP A 60 8.21 33.63 33.22
CA ASP A 60 9.37 33.71 32.32
C ASP A 60 9.25 32.74 31.12
N PHE A 61 8.47 31.67 31.27
CA PHE A 61 8.24 30.67 30.22
C PHE A 61 7.12 31.08 29.25
N LYS A 62 7.39 32.10 28.42
CA LYS A 62 6.44 32.76 27.51
C LYS A 62 5.71 31.86 26.49
N TYR A 63 6.17 30.62 26.28
CA TYR A 63 5.59 29.68 25.31
C TYR A 63 4.70 28.61 25.95
N ILE A 64 4.50 28.64 27.27
CA ILE A 64 3.70 27.65 27.99
C ILE A 64 2.48 28.34 28.61
N LEU A 65 1.32 27.74 28.42
CA LEU A 65 0.07 28.11 29.08
C LEU A 65 -0.26 27.07 30.15
N TYR A 66 -0.68 27.51 31.33
CA TYR A 66 -1.00 26.64 32.47
C TYR A 66 -2.52 26.71 32.77
N PRO A 67 -3.35 25.88 32.12
CA PRO A 67 -4.80 25.93 32.29
C PRO A 67 -5.26 25.24 33.58
N SER A 68 -6.16 25.89 34.32
CA SER A 68 -6.87 25.31 35.48
C SER A 68 -8.19 24.61 35.09
N HIS A 69 -8.76 24.97 33.94
CA HIS A 69 -9.98 24.40 33.38
C HIS A 69 -9.70 23.71 32.05
N SER A 70 -10.57 22.76 31.69
CA SER A 70 -10.43 22.05 30.41
C SER A 70 -10.82 22.96 29.25
N ILE A 71 -10.12 22.85 28.13
CA ILE A 71 -10.33 23.64 26.92
C ILE A 71 -10.68 22.68 25.80
N GLN A 72 -11.90 22.80 25.26
CA GLN A 72 -12.28 22.09 24.04
C GLN A 72 -11.73 22.87 22.85
N THR A 73 -10.92 22.22 22.01
CA THR A 73 -10.43 22.81 20.76
C THR A 73 -11.21 22.24 19.56
N ASP A 74 -10.89 22.77 18.39
CA ASP A 74 -11.30 22.26 17.07
C ASP A 74 -10.45 21.05 16.60
N GLY A 75 -9.46 20.65 17.39
CA GLY A 75 -8.53 19.57 17.10
C GLY A 75 -7.14 19.82 17.68
N VAL A 76 -6.36 18.77 17.87
CA VAL A 76 -4.95 18.85 18.30
C VAL A 76 -4.10 18.01 17.36
N ARG A 77 -3.10 18.64 16.74
CA ARG A 77 -2.27 17.99 15.71
C ARG A 77 -1.12 17.19 16.27
N ALA A 78 -0.62 17.56 17.45
CA ALA A 78 0.48 16.88 18.10
C ALA A 78 0.50 17.15 19.60
N GLY A 79 1.00 16.19 20.37
CA GLY A 79 1.26 16.30 21.79
C GLY A 79 2.72 15.97 22.11
N LEU A 80 3.29 16.71 23.06
CA LEU A 80 4.67 16.53 23.50
C LEU A 80 4.67 16.14 24.97
N LEU A 81 5.22 14.98 25.29
CA LEU A 81 5.41 14.56 26.68
C LEU A 81 6.90 14.50 27.04
N LYS A 82 7.21 14.97 28.24
CA LYS A 82 8.55 14.95 28.81
C LYS A 82 8.53 14.18 30.14
N SER A 83 9.48 13.27 30.32
CA SER A 83 9.65 12.51 31.55
C SER A 83 11.09 12.67 32.07
N PHE A 84 11.21 12.87 33.37
CA PHE A 84 12.49 12.99 34.06
C PHE A 84 12.50 12.02 35.24
N GLY A 85 13.45 11.09 35.23
CA GLY A 85 13.68 10.11 36.27
C GLY A 85 14.99 10.34 37.02
N PHE A 86 15.14 9.65 38.15
CA PHE A 86 16.40 9.59 38.88
C PHE A 86 17.51 9.00 38.01
N GLY A 87 18.77 9.38 38.27
CA GLY A 87 19.91 8.90 37.49
C GLY A 87 20.03 9.54 36.10
N GLN A 88 19.59 10.80 35.95
CA GLN A 88 19.67 11.55 34.69
C GLN A 88 18.89 10.91 33.53
N ALA A 89 17.85 10.13 33.83
CA ALA A 89 16.97 9.54 32.83
C ALA A 89 15.94 10.56 32.33
N GLY A 90 16.34 11.38 31.36
CA GLY A 90 15.45 12.29 30.65
C GLY A 90 14.97 11.70 29.32
N ALA A 91 13.68 11.82 29.03
CA ALA A 91 13.11 11.40 27.75
C ALA A 91 12.00 12.35 27.28
N GLU A 92 11.85 12.45 25.96
CA GLU A 92 10.84 13.25 25.30
C GLU A 92 10.21 12.45 24.16
N ILE A 93 8.88 12.49 24.06
CA ILE A 93 8.13 11.82 22.99
C ILE A 93 7.18 12.84 22.37
N LEU A 94 7.30 12.98 21.04
CA LEU A 94 6.35 13.71 20.20
C LEU A 94 5.36 12.70 19.61
N VAL A 95 4.07 12.93 19.85
CA VAL A 95 2.97 12.14 19.28
C VAL A 95 2.24 13.01 18.27
N ILE A 96 2.07 12.53 17.04
CA ILE A 96 1.41 13.24 15.95
C ILE A 96 0.01 12.63 15.76
N HIS A 97 -0.96 13.46 15.41
CA HIS A 97 -2.33 13.02 15.15
C HIS A 97 -2.37 11.98 14.01
N PRO A 98 -3.16 10.88 14.13
CA PRO A 98 -3.16 9.80 13.15
C PRO A 98 -3.71 10.20 11.76
N GLU A 99 -4.41 11.34 11.63
CA GLU A 99 -4.89 11.84 10.33
C GLU A 99 -3.76 12.00 9.30
N TYR A 100 -2.56 12.35 9.75
CA TYR A 100 -1.41 12.52 8.87
C TYR A 100 -0.93 11.19 8.26
N LEU A 101 -1.14 10.07 8.97
CA LEU A 101 -0.90 8.75 8.41
C LEU A 101 -1.94 8.43 7.33
N PHE A 102 -3.21 8.70 7.60
CA PHE A 102 -4.28 8.40 6.65
C PHE A 102 -4.24 9.29 5.41
N GLY A 103 -3.83 10.55 5.54
CA GLY A 103 -3.62 11.45 4.40
C GLY A 103 -2.43 11.08 3.51
N ALA A 104 -1.59 10.11 3.91
CA ALA A 104 -0.50 9.59 3.11
C ALA A 104 -0.85 8.26 2.40
N LEU A 105 -2.07 7.74 2.58
CA LEU A 105 -2.54 6.52 1.94
C LEU A 105 -3.34 6.84 0.69
N GLU A 106 -3.28 5.96 -0.31
CA GLU A 106 -4.19 5.98 -1.46
C GLU A 106 -5.64 5.72 -1.02
N ASP A 107 -6.59 6.29 -1.77
CA ASP A 107 -8.02 6.28 -1.41
C ASP A 107 -8.62 4.87 -1.33
N ASP A 108 -8.15 3.93 -2.16
CA ASP A 108 -8.58 2.53 -2.12
C ASP A 108 -8.02 1.80 -0.89
N VAL A 109 -6.73 2.00 -0.56
CA VAL A 109 -6.08 1.45 0.62
C VAL A 109 -6.72 1.97 1.90
N PHE A 110 -7.02 3.27 1.96
CA PHE A 110 -7.70 3.87 3.09
C PHE A 110 -9.12 3.30 3.27
N ARG A 111 -9.90 3.18 2.19
CA ARG A 111 -11.26 2.59 2.24
C ARG A 111 -11.25 1.13 2.69
N ASP A 112 -10.31 0.32 2.20
CA ASP A 112 -10.13 -1.07 2.65
C ASP A 112 -9.76 -1.14 4.14
N TYR A 113 -8.85 -0.27 4.60
CA TYR A 113 -8.51 -0.16 6.02
C TYR A 113 -9.74 0.17 6.88
N VAL A 114 -10.54 1.16 6.48
CA VAL A 114 -11.76 1.57 7.20
C VAL A 114 -12.72 0.38 7.32
N ALA A 115 -12.99 -0.32 6.22
CA ALA A 115 -13.89 -1.47 6.22
C ALA A 115 -13.41 -2.58 7.19
N ARG A 116 -12.10 -2.91 7.17
CA ARG A 116 -11.51 -3.92 8.07
C ARG A 116 -11.51 -3.47 9.53
N ARG A 117 -11.25 -2.20 9.79
CA ARG A 117 -11.28 -1.62 11.14
C ARG A 117 -12.69 -1.68 11.71
N ASP A 118 -13.71 -1.37 10.93
CA ASP A 118 -15.10 -1.39 11.38
C ASP A 118 -15.58 -2.80 11.72
N GLU A 119 -15.22 -3.79 10.92
CA GLU A 119 -15.51 -5.19 11.26
C GLU A 119 -14.81 -5.60 12.57
N ARG A 120 -13.55 -5.20 12.75
CA ARG A 120 -12.81 -5.45 13.99
C ARG A 120 -13.47 -4.77 15.19
N GLN A 121 -13.92 -3.53 15.04
CA GLN A 121 -14.58 -2.79 16.11
C GLN A 121 -15.88 -3.46 16.56
N LYS A 122 -16.70 -3.95 15.62
CA LYS A 122 -17.93 -4.71 15.95
C LYS A 122 -17.62 -5.96 16.77
N ARG A 123 -16.57 -6.71 16.39
CA ARG A 123 -16.14 -7.92 17.11
C ARG A 123 -15.62 -7.58 18.51
N THR A 124 -14.80 -6.53 18.63
CA THR A 124 -14.27 -6.06 19.93
C THR A 124 -15.38 -5.56 20.84
N TYR A 125 -16.33 -4.77 20.32
CA TYR A 125 -17.47 -4.27 21.07
C TYR A 125 -18.29 -5.42 21.66
N ARG A 126 -18.67 -6.40 20.82
CA ARG A 126 -19.38 -7.59 21.30
C ARG A 126 -18.62 -8.31 22.41
N TYR A 127 -17.33 -8.57 22.21
CA TYR A 127 -16.51 -9.22 23.21
C TYR A 127 -16.42 -8.44 24.53
N TYR A 128 -16.35 -7.11 24.47
CA TYR A 128 -16.31 -6.26 25.65
C TYR A 128 -17.61 -6.35 26.46
N HIS A 129 -18.75 -6.49 25.78
CA HIS A 129 -20.04 -6.72 26.45
C HIS A 129 -20.14 -8.13 27.04
N GLU A 130 -19.76 -9.17 26.30
CA GLU A 130 -19.69 -10.56 26.81
C GLU A 130 -18.78 -10.66 28.05
N MET A 131 -17.70 -9.88 28.07
CA MET A 131 -16.80 -9.77 29.19
C MET A 131 -17.47 -9.14 30.42
N PHE A 132 -18.20 -8.03 30.24
CA PHE A 132 -18.89 -7.38 31.37
C PHE A 132 -20.03 -8.20 31.94
N THR A 133 -20.70 -9.01 31.13
CA THR A 133 -21.76 -9.92 31.60
C THR A 133 -21.20 -11.18 32.25
N GLY A 134 -19.89 -11.43 32.16
CA GLY A 134 -19.23 -12.63 32.69
C GLY A 134 -19.34 -13.85 31.78
N GLU A 135 -19.92 -13.73 30.58
CA GLU A 135 -19.99 -14.79 29.58
C GLU A 135 -18.60 -15.15 29.05
N MET A 136 -17.70 -14.17 28.99
CA MET A 136 -16.32 -14.34 28.56
C MET A 136 -15.33 -13.76 29.58
N PRO A 137 -14.11 -14.31 29.71
CA PRO A 137 -13.12 -13.78 30.65
C PRO A 137 -12.53 -12.46 30.17
N PHE A 138 -12.18 -11.55 31.08
CA PHE A 138 -11.43 -10.33 30.74
C PHE A 138 -10.08 -10.67 30.09
N VAL A 139 -9.35 -11.61 30.70
CA VAL A 139 -8.06 -12.10 30.22
C VAL A 139 -8.22 -13.53 29.73
N ARG A 140 -8.02 -13.75 28.43
CA ARG A 140 -7.97 -15.09 27.84
C ARG A 140 -6.57 -15.67 28.03
N VAL A 141 -6.37 -16.44 29.10
CA VAL A 141 -5.11 -17.14 29.36
C VAL A 141 -4.91 -18.22 28.28
N LYS A 142 -3.75 -18.21 27.62
CA LYS A 142 -3.37 -19.24 26.64
C LYS A 142 -2.66 -20.39 27.35
N SER A 143 -3.06 -21.62 27.05
CA SER A 143 -2.47 -22.83 27.62
C SER A 143 -1.29 -23.39 26.83
N ALA A 144 -1.11 -22.97 25.57
CA ALA A 144 -0.05 -23.44 24.70
C ALA A 144 0.40 -22.36 23.69
N ALA A 145 1.59 -22.54 23.14
CA ALA A 145 2.08 -21.79 21.99
C ALA A 145 1.29 -22.16 20.71
N PRO A 146 1.27 -21.29 19.67
CA PRO A 146 0.62 -21.59 18.40
C PRO A 146 1.33 -22.67 17.57
N TYR A 147 2.52 -23.12 17.99
CA TYR A 147 3.30 -24.21 17.36
C TYR A 147 3.48 -25.36 18.34
N THR A 148 3.60 -26.58 17.81
CA THR A 148 3.99 -27.75 18.59
C THR A 148 5.50 -27.76 18.89
N ALA A 149 5.94 -28.55 19.87
CA ALA A 149 7.37 -28.72 20.16
C ALA A 149 8.19 -29.20 18.94
N LYS A 150 7.58 -29.99 18.05
CA LYS A 150 8.23 -30.46 16.80
C LYS A 150 8.42 -29.34 15.79
N GLN A 151 7.51 -28.37 15.74
CA GLN A 151 7.55 -27.24 14.80
C GLN A 151 8.36 -26.05 15.34
N GLN A 152 8.76 -26.05 16.61
CA GLN A 152 9.37 -24.89 17.27
C GLN A 152 10.60 -24.36 16.50
N SER A 153 11.54 -25.25 16.18
CA SER A 153 12.76 -24.88 15.44
C SER A 153 12.43 -24.34 14.04
N ASP A 154 11.53 -25.02 13.32
CA ASP A 154 11.14 -24.62 11.96
C ASP A 154 10.46 -23.25 11.94
N VAL A 155 9.61 -22.96 12.92
CA VAL A 155 8.94 -21.65 13.05
C VAL A 155 9.93 -20.55 13.44
N TYR A 156 10.88 -20.83 14.35
CA TYR A 156 11.86 -19.83 14.78
C TYR A 156 12.85 -19.47 13.66
N LEU A 157 13.22 -20.44 12.83
CA LEU A 157 14.20 -20.26 11.77
C LEU A 157 13.59 -19.76 10.45
N ASN A 158 12.27 -19.81 10.30
CA ASN A 158 11.57 -19.33 9.11
C ASN A 158 10.95 -17.94 9.32
N LEU A 159 11.60 -16.91 8.80
CA LEU A 159 11.14 -15.51 8.84
C LEU A 159 9.75 -15.29 8.20
N LEU A 160 9.36 -16.17 7.27
CA LEU A 160 8.07 -16.10 6.56
C LEU A 160 6.98 -16.97 7.22
N ALA A 161 7.28 -17.68 8.30
CA ALA A 161 6.28 -18.49 9.00
C ALA A 161 5.14 -17.60 9.53
N ARG A 162 3.88 -17.94 9.22
CA ARG A 162 2.69 -17.27 9.73
C ARG A 162 1.68 -18.31 10.21
N ALA A 163 1.08 -18.06 11.37
CA ALA A 163 -0.04 -18.87 11.86
C ALA A 163 -1.31 -18.56 11.07
N SER A 164 -2.18 -19.56 10.91
CA SER A 164 -3.52 -19.41 10.35
C SER A 164 -4.57 -19.66 11.44
N TYR A 165 -5.75 -19.06 11.27
CA TYR A 165 -6.85 -19.28 12.21
C TYR A 165 -7.56 -20.58 11.87
N ASP A 166 -7.51 -21.54 12.79
CA ASP A 166 -8.28 -22.77 12.73
C ASP A 166 -9.67 -22.53 13.31
N LYS A 167 -10.69 -22.57 12.45
CA LYS A 167 -12.09 -22.38 12.84
C LYS A 167 -12.62 -23.52 13.72
N GLY A 168 -12.11 -24.74 13.55
CA GLY A 168 -12.54 -25.90 14.33
C GLY A 168 -11.96 -25.86 15.75
N ALA A 169 -10.68 -25.52 15.87
CA ALA A 169 -10.03 -25.34 17.17
C ALA A 169 -10.29 -23.98 17.82
N GLY A 170 -10.89 -23.03 17.10
CA GLY A 170 -11.12 -21.65 17.56
C GLY A 170 -9.84 -20.87 17.89
N SER A 171 -8.69 -21.30 17.38
CA SER A 171 -7.37 -20.82 17.78
C SER A 171 -6.43 -20.63 16.59
N TRP A 172 -5.33 -19.91 16.78
CA TRP A 172 -4.32 -19.72 15.74
C TRP A 172 -3.24 -20.79 15.89
N SER A 173 -2.96 -21.52 14.82
CA SER A 173 -1.95 -22.57 14.80
C SER A 173 -1.08 -22.51 13.54
N PHE A 174 0.12 -23.08 13.61
CA PHE A 174 0.92 -23.34 12.42
C PHE A 174 0.48 -24.67 11.80
N ALA A 175 0.01 -24.63 10.55
CA ALA A 175 -0.23 -25.85 9.78
C ALA A 175 1.07 -26.67 9.65
N GLN A 176 0.95 -27.96 9.30
CA GLN A 176 2.12 -28.76 8.91
C GLN A 176 2.93 -28.01 7.84
N PRO A 177 4.27 -28.14 7.85
CA PRO A 177 5.14 -27.28 7.06
C PRO A 177 4.94 -27.55 5.58
N GLU A 178 4.04 -26.82 4.93
CA GLU A 178 4.28 -26.43 3.55
C GLU A 178 5.51 -25.53 3.58
N MET A 179 6.65 -26.18 3.34
CA MET A 179 7.95 -25.56 3.16
C MET A 179 7.81 -24.31 2.30
N ALA A 180 8.38 -23.21 2.80
CA ALA A 180 8.67 -22.00 2.05
C ALA A 180 7.58 -21.60 1.04
N ARG A 181 6.71 -20.67 1.43
CA ARG A 181 6.23 -19.70 0.44
C ARG A 181 7.46 -18.95 -0.05
N THR A 182 8.11 -19.48 -1.09
CA THR A 182 9.11 -18.77 -1.90
C THR A 182 8.53 -17.40 -2.20
N THR A 183 9.32 -16.36 -2.00
CA THR A 183 8.93 -14.96 -2.24
C THR A 183 8.15 -14.89 -3.55
N PRO A 184 6.88 -14.45 -3.56
CA PRO A 184 6.02 -14.63 -4.73
C PRO A 184 6.53 -13.93 -5.98
N GLY A 185 7.30 -12.84 -5.86
CA GLY A 185 7.69 -11.98 -6.99
C GLY A 185 8.37 -12.72 -8.14
N ASP A 186 9.55 -13.30 -7.90
CA ASP A 186 10.39 -13.82 -8.98
C ASP A 186 9.83 -15.11 -9.60
N VAL A 187 9.28 -16.00 -8.77
CA VAL A 187 8.65 -17.24 -9.24
C VAL A 187 7.34 -16.96 -9.97
N ALA A 188 6.54 -16.00 -9.49
CA ALA A 188 5.27 -15.71 -10.14
C ALA A 188 5.46 -14.93 -11.45
N VAL A 189 6.46 -14.05 -11.57
CA VAL A 189 6.83 -13.42 -12.85
C VAL A 189 7.33 -14.48 -13.84
N THR A 190 8.21 -15.39 -13.39
CA THR A 190 8.69 -16.51 -14.23
C THR A 190 7.53 -17.42 -14.67
N ARG A 191 6.59 -17.71 -13.78
CA ARG A 191 5.39 -18.50 -14.08
C ARG A 191 4.46 -17.76 -15.05
N ALA A 192 4.23 -16.47 -14.84
CA ALA A 192 3.42 -15.61 -15.72
C ALA A 192 4.03 -15.53 -17.13
N LEU A 193 5.35 -15.35 -17.24
CA LEU A 193 6.09 -15.45 -18.50
C LEU A 193 5.92 -16.82 -19.15
N THR A 194 6.06 -17.91 -18.39
CA THR A 194 5.91 -19.26 -18.91
C THR A 194 4.49 -19.52 -19.40
N GLU A 195 3.47 -19.03 -18.69
CA GLU A 195 2.07 -19.15 -19.06
C GLU A 195 1.73 -18.32 -20.31
N ALA A 196 2.20 -17.07 -20.35
CA ALA A 196 2.05 -16.19 -21.52
C ALA A 196 2.71 -16.82 -22.76
N SER A 197 3.94 -17.33 -22.61
CA SER A 197 4.67 -18.04 -23.65
C SER A 197 3.96 -19.31 -24.13
N LYS A 198 3.36 -20.09 -23.22
CA LYS A 198 2.57 -21.28 -23.56
C LYS A 198 1.30 -20.93 -24.33
N ARG A 199 0.58 -19.86 -23.93
CA ARG A 199 -0.63 -19.39 -24.62
C ARG A 199 -0.35 -18.96 -26.06
N LEU A 200 0.85 -18.45 -26.32
CA LEU A 200 1.28 -18.05 -27.65
C LEU A 200 1.79 -19.21 -28.51
N GLY A 201 2.00 -20.40 -27.93
CA GLY A 201 2.54 -21.55 -28.66
C GLY A 201 3.90 -21.23 -29.29
N LEU A 202 4.80 -20.56 -28.55
CA LEU A 202 6.15 -20.20 -29.02
C LEU A 202 6.92 -21.46 -29.42
N VAL A 203 6.85 -21.80 -30.71
CA VAL A 203 7.56 -22.89 -31.37
C VAL A 203 8.44 -22.25 -32.43
N THR A 204 9.76 -22.21 -32.17
CA THR A 204 10.96 -22.16 -33.03
C THR A 204 10.99 -21.37 -34.37
N ASP A 205 9.92 -20.71 -34.80
CA ASP A 205 9.77 -20.15 -36.16
C ASP A 205 9.11 -18.75 -36.16
N SER A 206 9.19 -18.03 -35.04
CA SER A 206 8.71 -16.64 -34.94
C SER A 206 9.67 -15.66 -35.63
N ARG A 207 9.16 -14.80 -36.51
CA ARG A 207 9.96 -13.74 -37.16
C ARG A 207 10.49 -12.71 -36.14
N GLY A 208 9.81 -12.52 -35.01
CA GLY A 208 10.24 -11.64 -33.93
C GLY A 208 9.45 -11.87 -32.65
N ILE A 209 10.13 -11.74 -31.50
CA ILE A 209 9.55 -11.90 -30.15
C ILE A 209 9.84 -10.65 -29.32
N GLY A 210 8.85 -10.23 -28.53
CA GLY A 210 8.99 -9.12 -27.59
C GLY A 210 8.45 -9.53 -26.22
N ILE A 211 9.22 -9.25 -25.19
CA ILE A 211 8.83 -9.48 -23.79
C ILE A 211 8.97 -8.15 -23.06
N ASP A 212 7.95 -7.81 -22.28
CA ASP A 212 7.95 -6.62 -21.47
C ASP A 212 7.30 -6.84 -20.10
N VAL A 213 7.79 -6.10 -19.10
CA VAL A 213 7.37 -6.21 -17.70
C VAL A 213 7.24 -4.81 -17.14
N GLU A 214 6.08 -4.51 -16.58
CA GLU A 214 5.75 -3.22 -15.99
C GLU A 214 5.44 -3.38 -14.50
N LEU A 215 5.93 -2.46 -13.67
CA LEU A 215 5.59 -2.38 -12.25
C LEU A 215 4.32 -1.54 -12.09
N CYS A 216 3.20 -2.17 -11.76
CA CYS A 216 1.90 -1.49 -11.79
C CYS A 216 1.76 -0.41 -10.71
N SER A 217 2.55 -0.46 -9.63
CA SER A 217 2.57 0.62 -8.62
C SER A 217 3.23 1.91 -9.11
N GLU A 218 4.00 1.87 -10.20
CA GLU A 218 4.62 3.05 -10.81
C GLU A 218 3.82 3.57 -12.00
N PHE A 219 2.72 2.89 -12.37
CA PHE A 219 1.90 3.30 -13.50
C PHE A 219 1.13 4.59 -13.15
N PRO A 220 1.29 5.68 -13.92
CA PRO A 220 0.70 6.98 -13.59
C PRO A 220 -0.76 7.05 -14.05
N ILE A 221 -1.65 6.29 -13.39
CA ILE A 221 -3.07 6.20 -13.78
C ILE A 221 -3.81 7.54 -13.64
N ASP A 222 -3.39 8.38 -12.70
CA ASP A 222 -4.00 9.69 -12.43
C ASP A 222 -3.48 10.79 -13.36
N ASP A 223 -2.40 10.54 -14.12
CA ASP A 223 -1.95 11.45 -15.17
C ASP A 223 -2.84 11.28 -16.41
N GLY A 224 -3.91 12.07 -16.46
CA GLY A 224 -4.84 12.10 -17.57
C GLY A 224 -4.16 12.35 -18.93
N ALA A 225 -3.09 13.14 -18.98
CA ALA A 225 -2.37 13.42 -20.21
C ALA A 225 -1.55 12.20 -20.67
N PHE A 226 -0.92 11.47 -19.74
CA PHE A 226 -0.25 10.22 -20.05
C PHE A 226 -1.23 9.17 -20.59
N VAL A 227 -2.35 8.97 -19.89
CA VAL A 227 -3.37 7.99 -20.28
C VAL A 227 -3.99 8.35 -21.63
N GLU A 228 -4.30 9.64 -21.85
CA GLU A 228 -4.78 10.14 -23.13
C GLU A 228 -3.76 10.00 -24.24
N ARG A 229 -2.47 10.15 -23.99
CA ARG A 229 -1.44 10.05 -25.02
C ARG A 229 -1.21 8.62 -25.48
N ASN A 230 -1.32 7.63 -24.58
CA ASN A 230 -0.87 6.26 -24.85
C ASN A 230 -1.98 5.22 -25.08
N PHE A 231 -3.24 5.54 -24.75
CA PHE A 231 -4.36 4.60 -24.86
C PHE A 231 -5.51 5.14 -25.71
N THR A 232 -6.17 4.27 -26.46
CA THR A 232 -7.38 4.61 -27.22
C THR A 232 -8.58 4.79 -26.27
N GLU A 233 -9.66 5.44 -26.74
CA GLU A 233 -10.89 5.55 -25.94
C GLU A 233 -11.48 4.18 -25.56
N ALA A 234 -11.41 3.22 -26.48
CA ALA A 234 -11.89 1.86 -26.25
C ALA A 234 -11.07 1.14 -25.16
N GLU A 235 -9.74 1.28 -25.18
CA GLU A 235 -8.87 0.73 -24.14
C GLU A 235 -9.13 1.36 -22.78
N ARG A 236 -9.30 2.69 -22.73
CA ARG A 236 -9.61 3.43 -21.50
C ARG A 236 -10.95 2.98 -20.91
N THR A 237 -11.96 2.85 -21.75
CA THR A 237 -13.29 2.36 -21.35
C THR A 237 -13.20 0.95 -20.78
N TYR A 238 -12.52 0.03 -21.47
CA TYR A 238 -12.32 -1.33 -20.99
C TYR A 238 -11.59 -1.35 -19.63
N CYS A 239 -10.48 -0.63 -19.50
CA CYS A 239 -9.67 -0.69 -18.28
C CYS A 239 -10.43 -0.12 -17.08
N ARG A 240 -11.20 0.95 -17.26
CA ARG A 240 -12.03 1.52 -16.20
C ARG A 240 -13.15 0.59 -15.73
N GLN A 241 -13.62 -0.31 -16.59
CA GLN A 241 -14.68 -1.29 -16.28
C GLN A 241 -14.14 -2.60 -15.71
N SER A 242 -12.83 -2.80 -15.65
CA SER A 242 -12.24 -4.03 -15.10
C SER A 242 -12.36 -4.07 -13.57
N SER A 243 -12.18 -5.26 -13.00
CA SER A 243 -12.13 -5.45 -11.53
C SER A 243 -10.91 -4.79 -10.87
N ASP A 244 -9.87 -4.51 -11.66
CA ASP A 244 -8.64 -3.83 -11.24
C ASP A 244 -8.17 -2.93 -12.39
N PRO A 245 -8.57 -1.65 -12.39
CA PRO A 245 -8.22 -0.71 -13.46
C PRO A 245 -6.72 -0.50 -13.61
N LEU A 246 -5.99 -0.40 -12.49
CA LEU A 246 -4.54 -0.18 -12.48
C LEU A 246 -3.80 -1.34 -13.15
N ALA A 247 -4.08 -2.57 -12.74
CA ALA A 247 -3.49 -3.75 -13.37
C ALA A 247 -3.87 -3.84 -14.85
N SER A 248 -5.11 -3.50 -15.22
CA SER A 248 -5.59 -3.56 -16.60
C SER A 248 -4.90 -2.55 -17.53
N PHE A 249 -4.62 -1.34 -17.04
CA PHE A 249 -3.85 -0.33 -17.79
C PHE A 249 -2.38 -0.73 -17.89
N CYS A 250 -1.78 -1.09 -16.75
CA CYS A 250 -0.40 -1.57 -16.65
C CYS A 250 -0.12 -2.73 -17.63
N GLY A 251 -1.02 -3.71 -17.73
CA GLY A 251 -0.84 -4.83 -18.65
C GLY A 251 -0.99 -4.50 -20.12
N ARG A 252 -1.77 -3.48 -20.46
CA ARG A 252 -1.82 -2.97 -21.83
C ARG A 252 -0.58 -2.17 -22.20
N LEU A 253 -0.02 -1.41 -21.26
CA LEU A 253 1.26 -0.74 -21.49
C LEU A 253 2.34 -1.78 -21.78
N ALA A 254 2.49 -2.78 -20.90
CA ALA A 254 3.41 -3.90 -21.12
C ALA A 254 3.12 -4.62 -22.45
N GLY A 255 1.84 -4.80 -22.79
CA GLY A 255 1.43 -5.39 -24.06
C GLY A 255 1.91 -4.59 -25.27
N LYS A 256 1.73 -3.27 -25.24
CA LYS A 256 2.16 -2.35 -26.30
C LYS A 256 3.68 -2.34 -26.46
N GLU A 257 4.42 -2.27 -25.36
CA GLU A 257 5.89 -2.35 -25.36
C GLU A 257 6.39 -3.71 -25.85
N ALA A 258 5.74 -4.81 -25.47
CA ALA A 258 6.04 -6.14 -26.01
C ALA A 258 5.82 -6.20 -27.53
N VAL A 259 4.74 -5.59 -28.05
CA VAL A 259 4.49 -5.50 -29.49
C VAL A 259 5.57 -4.67 -30.20
N VAL A 260 5.97 -3.53 -29.63
CA VAL A 260 7.09 -2.71 -30.13
C VAL A 260 8.36 -3.55 -30.28
N LYS A 261 8.72 -4.29 -29.24
CA LYS A 261 9.90 -5.17 -29.24
C LYS A 261 9.78 -6.30 -30.27
N ALA A 262 8.61 -6.92 -30.42
CA ALA A 262 8.40 -8.00 -31.37
C ALA A 262 8.57 -7.54 -32.83
N VAL A 263 8.05 -6.36 -33.16
CA VAL A 263 8.17 -5.78 -34.52
C VAL A 263 9.61 -5.33 -34.79
N ASN A 264 10.25 -4.66 -33.85
CA ASN A 264 11.67 -4.30 -33.96
C ASN A 264 12.56 -5.55 -34.14
N GLY A 265 12.26 -6.62 -33.40
CA GLY A 265 12.91 -7.92 -33.57
C GLY A 265 12.74 -8.50 -34.98
N ALA A 266 11.52 -8.44 -35.53
CA ALA A 266 11.24 -8.90 -36.90
C ALA A 266 11.89 -8.03 -37.98
N ALA A 267 12.03 -6.73 -37.74
CA ALA A 267 12.70 -5.81 -38.66
C ALA A 267 14.23 -5.84 -38.58
N GLY A 268 14.79 -6.41 -37.49
CA GLY A 268 16.23 -6.38 -37.18
C GLY A 268 16.78 -4.97 -36.88
N ARG A 269 15.91 -3.98 -36.69
CA ARG A 269 16.23 -2.57 -36.40
C ARG A 269 15.07 -1.91 -35.67
N ASP A 270 15.34 -0.76 -35.04
CA ASP A 270 14.27 0.06 -34.46
C ASP A 270 13.48 0.77 -35.57
N VAL A 271 12.22 0.40 -35.74
CA VAL A 271 11.32 0.95 -36.76
C VAL A 271 10.35 2.00 -36.20
N TRP A 272 10.29 2.14 -34.88
CA TRP A 272 9.49 3.13 -34.17
C TRP A 272 10.35 4.03 -33.27
N ALA A 273 11.60 4.23 -33.71
CA ALA A 273 12.59 5.04 -33.01
C ALA A 273 12.01 6.41 -32.66
N ARG A 274 12.46 6.92 -31.50
CA ARG A 274 12.13 8.24 -30.98
C ARG A 274 12.26 9.28 -32.10
N GLY A 275 11.18 10.01 -32.37
CA GLY A 275 11.18 11.06 -33.39
C GLY A 275 12.24 12.13 -33.10
N PRO A 276 12.41 13.14 -33.97
CA PRO A 276 13.42 14.20 -33.83
C PRO A 276 13.41 14.94 -32.48
N SER A 277 12.29 14.86 -31.74
CA SER A 277 12.08 15.41 -30.39
C SER A 277 12.63 14.55 -29.25
N GLY A 278 13.18 13.35 -29.50
CA GLY A 278 13.67 12.44 -28.46
C GLY A 278 12.56 11.83 -27.59
N LEU A 279 11.29 12.07 -27.93
CA LEU A 279 10.14 11.53 -27.20
C LEU A 279 9.85 10.07 -27.63
N PRO A 280 9.45 9.20 -26.69
CA PRO A 280 9.05 7.82 -27.00
C PRO A 280 7.86 7.78 -27.97
N PRO A 281 7.72 6.69 -28.76
CA PRO A 281 6.64 6.54 -29.74
C PRO A 281 5.27 6.66 -29.07
N ILE A 282 4.29 7.19 -29.82
CA ILE A 282 2.92 7.31 -29.34
C ILE A 282 2.30 5.91 -29.36
N LEU A 283 2.19 5.28 -28.20
CA LEU A 283 1.71 3.91 -28.09
C LEU A 283 0.20 3.75 -28.35
N LYS A 284 -0.55 4.87 -28.50
CA LYS A 284 -1.98 4.86 -28.84
C LYS A 284 -2.27 4.20 -30.19
N GLU A 285 -1.33 4.28 -31.13
CA GLU A 285 -1.48 3.67 -32.46
C GLU A 285 -1.38 2.14 -32.45
N ILE A 286 -0.90 1.55 -31.34
CA ILE A 286 -0.88 0.11 -31.10
C ILE A 286 -2.01 -0.20 -30.12
N GLU A 287 -3.18 -0.56 -30.62
CA GLU A 287 -4.35 -0.83 -29.80
C GLU A 287 -4.41 -2.30 -29.39
N ILE A 288 -4.63 -2.56 -28.09
CA ILE A 288 -4.81 -3.90 -27.54
C ILE A 288 -6.18 -4.00 -26.86
N LEU A 289 -7.11 -4.64 -27.56
CA LEU A 289 -8.47 -4.88 -27.07
C LEU A 289 -8.70 -6.36 -26.84
N ARG A 290 -9.53 -6.66 -25.85
CA ARG A 290 -9.93 -8.01 -25.51
C ARG A 290 -11.45 -8.10 -25.55
N GLU A 291 -11.97 -8.95 -26.43
CA GLU A 291 -13.36 -9.38 -26.37
C GLU A 291 -13.54 -10.38 -25.23
N SER A 292 -14.69 -10.34 -24.55
CA SER A 292 -14.97 -11.23 -23.42
C SER A 292 -14.77 -12.70 -23.80
N GLY A 293 -13.98 -13.43 -23.01
CA GLY A 293 -13.67 -14.84 -23.24
C GLY A 293 -12.64 -15.12 -24.35
N ARG A 294 -12.12 -14.11 -25.06
CA ARG A 294 -11.13 -14.29 -26.14
C ARG A 294 -9.74 -13.82 -25.73
N ALA A 295 -8.73 -14.19 -26.53
CA ALA A 295 -7.38 -13.65 -26.41
C ALA A 295 -7.37 -12.16 -26.81
N PRO A 296 -6.50 -11.33 -26.21
CA PRO A 296 -6.33 -9.95 -26.66
C PRO A 296 -5.84 -9.90 -28.11
N ALA A 297 -6.42 -9.00 -28.90
CA ALA A 297 -6.07 -8.75 -30.29
C ALA A 297 -5.32 -7.41 -30.40
N VAL A 298 -4.27 -7.40 -31.21
CA VAL A 298 -3.51 -6.20 -31.55
C VAL A 298 -4.08 -5.60 -32.83
N ARG A 299 -4.36 -4.30 -32.83
CA ARG A 299 -4.74 -3.52 -34.00
C ARG A 299 -3.81 -2.34 -34.15
N PHE A 300 -3.30 -2.13 -35.35
CA PHE A 300 -2.45 -0.98 -35.65
C PHE A 300 -3.28 0.10 -36.32
N HIS A 301 -2.91 1.34 -36.08
CA HIS A 301 -3.52 2.52 -36.68
C HIS A 301 -2.42 3.45 -37.17
N GLY A 302 -2.72 4.35 -38.10
CA GLY A 302 -1.85 5.49 -38.42
C GLY A 302 -0.44 5.12 -38.90
N ALA A 303 0.59 5.72 -38.30
CA ALA A 303 1.98 5.47 -38.68
C ALA A 303 2.43 4.05 -38.31
N ALA A 304 1.94 3.51 -37.18
CA ALA A 304 2.23 2.14 -36.77
C ALA A 304 1.73 1.10 -37.79
N GLU A 305 0.55 1.32 -38.39
CA GLU A 305 -0.02 0.47 -39.43
C GLU A 305 0.86 0.45 -40.69
N THR A 306 1.23 1.63 -41.18
CA THR A 306 2.15 1.77 -42.34
C THR A 306 3.47 1.02 -42.12
N VAL A 307 4.00 1.01 -40.89
CA VAL A 307 5.25 0.31 -40.58
C VAL A 307 5.08 -1.21 -40.65
N VAL A 308 4.02 -1.76 -40.06
CA VAL A 308 3.80 -3.22 -40.09
C VAL A 308 3.47 -3.73 -41.49
N GLU A 309 2.77 -2.93 -42.30
CA GLU A 309 2.51 -3.24 -43.72
C GLU A 309 3.80 -3.29 -44.54
N ASN A 310 4.69 -2.31 -44.38
CA ASN A 310 5.98 -2.27 -45.08
C ASN A 310 6.93 -3.42 -44.68
N LEU A 311 6.77 -3.96 -43.47
CA LEU A 311 7.50 -5.12 -42.99
C LEU A 311 6.84 -6.45 -43.34
N ASP A 312 5.71 -6.42 -44.04
CA ASP A 312 4.89 -7.58 -44.38
C ASP A 312 4.52 -8.42 -43.13
N ILE A 313 4.16 -7.73 -42.05
CA ILE A 313 3.71 -8.35 -40.80
C ILE A 313 2.18 -8.43 -40.83
N LYS A 314 1.65 -9.63 -41.10
CA LYS A 314 0.20 -9.87 -41.18
C LYS A 314 -0.49 -10.08 -39.83
N SER A 315 0.22 -10.68 -38.87
CA SER A 315 -0.38 -11.07 -37.59
C SER A 315 0.62 -11.02 -36.45
N ILE A 316 0.17 -10.44 -35.33
CA ILE A 316 0.90 -10.43 -34.05
C ILE A 316 -0.04 -10.99 -32.98
N LYS A 317 0.44 -12.01 -32.28
CA LYS A 317 -0.24 -12.56 -31.09
C LYS A 317 0.40 -11.95 -29.85
N VAL A 318 -0.43 -11.48 -28.92
CA VAL A 318 0.01 -10.94 -27.62
C VAL A 318 -0.67 -11.72 -26.49
N ALA A 319 0.08 -11.97 -25.41
CA ALA A 319 -0.44 -12.53 -24.17
C ALA A 319 -0.03 -11.63 -23.02
N ILE A 320 -1.01 -11.32 -22.16
CA ILE A 320 -0.84 -10.48 -20.98
C ILE A 320 -1.14 -11.35 -19.75
N SER A 321 -0.29 -11.26 -18.74
CA SER A 321 -0.46 -11.91 -17.45
C SER A 321 -0.05 -10.98 -16.31
N HIS A 322 -0.68 -11.15 -15.15
CA HIS A 322 -0.37 -10.37 -13.94
C HIS A 322 0.26 -11.27 -12.89
N SER A 323 1.19 -10.72 -12.10
CA SER A 323 1.88 -11.43 -11.04
C SER A 323 2.26 -10.47 -9.90
N GLY A 324 1.51 -10.52 -8.81
CA GLY A 324 1.75 -9.62 -7.67
C GLY A 324 1.61 -8.16 -8.10
N ALA A 325 2.70 -7.38 -7.95
CA ALA A 325 2.75 -5.98 -8.34
C ALA A 325 3.09 -5.75 -9.83
N TYR A 326 3.41 -6.80 -10.59
CA TYR A 326 3.90 -6.68 -11.97
C TYR A 326 2.85 -7.12 -12.99
N SER A 327 2.86 -6.46 -14.14
CA SER A 327 2.28 -7.00 -15.36
C SER A 327 3.37 -7.45 -16.31
N VAL A 328 3.13 -8.58 -16.96
CA VAL A 328 4.06 -9.22 -17.87
C VAL A 328 3.33 -9.47 -19.18
N SER A 329 3.96 -9.09 -20.29
CA SER A 329 3.42 -9.32 -21.61
C SER A 329 4.45 -9.94 -22.54
N VAL A 330 3.97 -10.82 -23.40
CA VAL A 330 4.76 -11.43 -24.48
C VAL A 330 4.01 -11.20 -25.78
N ALA A 331 4.73 -10.77 -26.82
CA ALA A 331 4.20 -10.62 -28.17
C ALA A 331 5.10 -11.36 -29.16
N THR A 332 4.49 -11.92 -30.22
CA THR A 332 5.21 -12.59 -31.29
C THR A 332 4.61 -12.27 -32.65
N VAL A 333 5.48 -12.06 -33.63
CA VAL A 333 5.09 -11.99 -35.05
C VAL A 333 4.88 -13.41 -35.57
N VAL A 334 3.69 -13.69 -36.12
CA VAL A 334 3.30 -15.02 -36.59
C VAL A 334 3.54 -15.12 -38.11
N PRO A 335 4.16 -16.21 -38.62
CA PRO A 335 4.27 -16.47 -40.06
C PRO A 335 2.90 -16.69 -40.72
N GLU A 336 2.77 -16.38 -42.01
CA GLU A 336 1.56 -16.70 -42.79
C GLU A 336 1.24 -18.21 -42.73
N GLY A 337 -0.03 -18.56 -42.47
CA GLY A 337 -0.53 -19.95 -42.55
C GLY A 337 -0.90 -20.65 -41.23
N ARG A 338 -0.88 -19.96 -40.09
CA ARG A 338 -1.42 -20.48 -38.81
C ARG A 338 -2.41 -19.48 -38.19
N GLU A 339 -3.69 -19.61 -38.52
CA GLU A 339 -4.78 -18.98 -37.75
C GLU A 339 -4.86 -19.60 -36.34
#